data_AF-K4KEY8-F1
#
_entry.id   AF-K4KEY8-F1
#
_cell.length_a   1.000
_cell.length_b   1.000
_cell.length_c   1.000
_cell.angle_alpha   90.00
_cell.angle_beta   90.00
_cell.angle_gamma   90.00
#
_symmetry.space_group_name_H-M   'P 1'
#
loop_
_entity.id
_entity.type
_entity.pdbx_description
1 polymer ?
#
loop_
_entity_poly.entity_id
_entity_poly.type
_entity_poly.pdbx_seq_one_letter_code
_entity_poly.pdbx_strand_id
1 'polypeptide(L)'
;FYFPNLLGDPENFTPADPMKTPDHIKPEWYFLFAYTILRSIPNKLMGVIAMFMSILVLLLMPMLHTSKQQSMSLRPLSQLLFWTLTADFLILTWIGGQPVQDPYILIGQMASSVYFFTILILLPLAGTIENMLIKPLQYRPYGP
;
A
#
# COMPACT_ATOMS: atom_id res chain seq x y z
N PHE A 1 18.40 1.24 24.50
CA PHE A 1 19.78 1.37 24.99
C PHE A 1 20.78 0.67 24.06
N TYR A 2 20.60 -0.62 23.73
CA TYR A 2 21.62 -1.41 23.01
C TYR A 2 21.84 -1.07 21.52
N PHE A 3 20.81 -0.69 20.75
CA PHE A 3 20.96 -0.33 19.32
C PHE A 3 20.16 0.93 18.96
N PRO A 4 20.60 2.12 19.42
CA PRO A 4 19.83 3.36 19.25
C PRO A 4 19.70 3.80 17.79
N ASN A 5 20.67 3.48 16.95
CA ASN A 5 20.76 3.97 15.57
C ASN A 5 20.43 2.90 14.52
N LEU A 6 19.88 1.75 14.91
CA LEU A 6 19.60 0.64 13.98
C LEU A 6 18.66 1.03 12.83
N LEU A 7 17.72 1.94 13.10
CA LEU A 7 16.71 2.41 12.13
C LEU A 7 17.05 3.77 11.51
N GLY A 8 18.16 4.39 11.93
CA GLY A 8 18.60 5.69 11.44
C GLY A 8 19.53 5.56 10.24
N ASP A 9 19.61 6.61 9.45
CA ASP A 9 20.57 6.68 8.35
C ASP A 9 21.94 7.18 8.87
N PRO A 10 23.05 6.45 8.64
CA PRO A 10 24.39 6.92 8.97
C PRO A 10 24.76 8.27 8.32
N GLU A 11 24.21 8.59 7.15
CA GLU A 11 24.48 9.85 6.43
C GLU A 11 24.04 11.07 7.24
N ASN A 12 23.03 10.94 8.10
CA ASN A 12 22.51 12.02 8.95
C ASN A 12 23.46 12.43 10.09
N PHE A 13 24.56 11.71 10.32
CA PHE A 13 25.61 12.12 11.25
C PHE A 13 26.65 13.06 10.62
N THR A 14 26.61 13.23 9.29
CA THR A 14 27.45 14.21 8.61
C THR A 14 26.72 15.57 8.52
N PRO A 15 27.40 16.71 8.76
CA PRO A 15 26.79 18.02 8.58
C PRO A 15 26.30 18.23 7.15
N ALA A 16 25.15 18.88 6.99
CA ALA A 16 24.56 19.13 5.68
C ALA A 16 25.47 20.02 4.80
N ASP A 17 25.69 19.58 3.56
CA ASP A 17 26.42 20.32 2.53
C ASP A 17 25.47 20.60 1.34
N PRO A 18 25.07 21.86 1.09
CA PRO A 18 24.19 22.21 -0.03
C PRO A 18 24.77 21.90 -1.42
N MET A 19 26.09 21.75 -1.54
CA MET A 19 26.78 21.51 -2.81
C MET A 19 27.02 20.03 -3.09
N LYS A 20 26.75 19.14 -2.13
CA LYS A 20 27.01 17.71 -2.25
C LYS A 20 25.80 16.87 -1.81
N THR A 21 25.24 16.12 -2.76
CA THR A 21 24.28 15.07 -2.45
C THR A 21 25.02 13.76 -2.12
N PRO A 22 24.65 13.04 -1.06
CA PRO A 22 25.16 11.69 -0.83
C PRO A 22 24.79 10.72 -1.95
N ASP A 23 25.60 9.67 -2.14
CA ASP A 23 25.43 8.69 -3.21
C ASP A 23 24.14 7.86 -3.06
N HIS A 24 23.66 7.65 -1.82
CA HIS A 24 22.50 6.82 -1.50
C HIS A 24 21.44 7.53 -0.67
N ILE A 25 20.96 8.69 -1.15
CA ILE A 25 19.91 9.44 -0.47
C ILE A 25 18.56 8.71 -0.46
N LYS A 26 18.01 8.50 0.73
CA LYS A 26 16.69 7.88 0.96
C LYS A 26 16.03 8.51 2.18
N PRO A 27 14.68 8.51 2.26
CA PRO A 27 13.99 8.97 3.46
C PRO A 27 14.03 7.90 4.55
N GLU A 28 13.51 8.24 5.73
CA GLU A 28 13.34 7.30 6.83
C GLU A 28 12.42 6.13 6.45
N TRP A 29 12.61 4.99 7.12
CA TRP A 29 12.01 3.72 6.73
C TRP A 29 10.48 3.75 6.61
N TYR A 30 9.80 4.54 7.43
CA TYR A 30 8.33 4.67 7.44
C TYR A 30 7.79 5.50 6.27
N PHE A 31 8.64 6.24 5.54
CA PHE A 31 8.28 6.97 4.32
C PHE A 31 8.61 6.21 3.03
N LEU A 32 9.30 5.06 3.11
CA LEU A 32 9.80 4.35 1.93
C LEU A 32 8.69 3.89 0.98
N PHE A 33 7.51 3.47 1.48
CA PHE A 33 6.41 3.05 0.61
C PHE A 33 5.91 4.19 -0.28
N ALA A 34 5.74 5.39 0.30
CA ALA A 34 5.27 6.57 -0.42
C ALA A 34 6.35 7.09 -1.39
N TYR A 35 7.62 7.01 -0.98
CA TYR A 35 8.76 7.30 -1.84
C TYR A 35 8.83 6.36 -3.06
N THR A 36 8.57 5.06 -2.88
CA THR A 36 8.46 4.11 -3.99
C THR A 36 7.37 4.51 -4.97
N ILE A 37 6.17 4.84 -4.48
CA ILE A 37 5.05 5.28 -5.33
C ILE A 37 5.41 6.56 -6.10
N LEU A 38 6.04 7.54 -5.43
CA LEU A 38 6.49 8.79 -6.05
C LEU A 38 7.43 8.53 -7.23
N ARG A 39 8.49 7.73 -7.02
CA ARG A 39 9.53 7.49 -8.02
C ARG A 39 9.15 6.47 -9.09
N SER A 40 8.10 5.67 -8.86
CA SER A 40 7.61 4.70 -9.85
C SER A 40 6.94 5.37 -11.05
N ILE A 41 6.41 6.59 -10.86
CA ILE A 41 5.75 7.34 -11.93
C ILE A 41 6.76 8.28 -12.60
N PRO A 42 7.08 8.10 -13.90
CA PRO A 42 8.05 8.92 -14.62
C PRO A 42 7.47 10.30 -15.02
N ASN A 43 6.75 10.95 -14.11
CA ASN A 43 6.22 12.30 -14.28
C ASN A 43 6.17 13.00 -12.91
N LYS A 44 6.77 14.20 -12.84
CA LYS A 44 6.94 14.94 -11.59
C LYS A 44 5.62 15.26 -10.89
N LEU A 45 4.62 15.75 -11.63
CA LEU A 45 3.32 16.13 -11.05
C LEU A 45 2.52 14.88 -10.64
N MET A 46 2.45 13.89 -11.52
CA MET A 46 1.69 12.67 -11.26
C MET A 46 2.28 11.84 -10.11
N GLY A 47 3.61 11.79 -9.99
CA GLY A 47 4.28 11.15 -8.86
C GLY A 47 3.92 11.80 -7.53
N VAL A 48 3.93 13.14 -7.47
CA VAL A 48 3.54 13.88 -6.26
C VAL A 48 2.07 13.62 -5.92
N ILE A 49 1.18 13.69 -6.92
CA ILE A 49 -0.25 13.40 -6.71
C ILE A 49 -0.44 11.97 -6.20
N ALA A 50 0.22 10.98 -6.80
CA ALA A 50 0.12 9.58 -6.38
C ALA A 50 0.67 9.35 -4.96
N MET A 51 1.76 10.01 -4.59
CA MET A 51 2.30 9.96 -3.24
C MET A 51 1.28 10.45 -2.22
N PHE A 52 0.66 11.61 -2.42
CA PHE A 52 -0.40 12.10 -1.53
C PHE A 52 -1.62 11.16 -1.54
N MET A 53 -2.03 10.71 -2.72
CA MET A 53 -3.15 9.78 -2.86
C MET A 53 -2.91 8.44 -2.17
N SER A 54 -1.66 8.00 -2.03
CA SER A 54 -1.34 6.74 -1.34
C SER A 54 -1.79 6.73 0.12
N ILE A 55 -1.85 7.91 0.75
CA ILE A 55 -2.35 8.12 2.12
C ILE A 55 -3.84 8.48 2.08
N LEU A 56 -4.23 9.43 1.23
CA LEU A 56 -5.61 9.93 1.18
C LEU A 56 -6.62 8.86 0.74
N VAL A 57 -6.21 7.86 -0.03
CA VAL A 57 -7.08 6.74 -0.44
C VAL A 57 -7.63 5.97 0.76
N LEU A 58 -6.91 5.94 1.90
CA LEU A 58 -7.38 5.29 3.12
C LEU A 58 -8.61 5.99 3.71
N LEU A 59 -8.74 7.31 3.51
CA LEU A 59 -9.93 8.06 3.94
C LEU A 59 -11.18 7.68 3.13
N LEU A 60 -11.01 7.10 1.94
CA LEU A 60 -12.11 6.61 1.11
C LEU A 60 -12.60 5.23 1.57
N MET A 61 -11.87 4.52 2.44
CA MET A 61 -12.20 3.16 2.87
C MET A 61 -13.64 3.00 3.41
N PRO A 62 -14.19 3.91 4.24
CA PRO A 62 -15.59 3.82 4.67
C PRO A 62 -16.58 3.91 3.51
N MET A 63 -16.28 4.72 2.50
CA MET A 63 -17.13 4.89 1.31
C MET A 63 -17.02 3.71 0.33
N LEU A 64 -15.85 3.08 0.27
CA LEU A 64 -15.57 1.91 -0.57
C LEU A 64 -16.07 0.60 0.05
N HIS A 65 -16.51 0.61 1.31
CA HIS A 65 -17.05 -0.57 1.98
C HIS A 65 -18.47 -0.90 1.47
N THR A 66 -18.55 -1.87 0.56
CA THR A 66 -19.81 -2.33 -0.04
C THR A 66 -20.46 -3.51 0.68
N SER A 67 -19.75 -4.15 1.62
CA SER A 67 -20.26 -5.34 2.31
C SER A 67 -21.32 -5.00 3.35
N LYS A 68 -22.28 -5.90 3.55
CA LYS A 68 -23.28 -5.81 4.62
C LYS A 68 -22.72 -6.27 5.97
N GLN A 69 -21.62 -7.02 5.98
CA GLN A 69 -20.98 -7.50 7.20
C GLN A 69 -19.75 -6.65 7.52
N GLN A 70 -19.76 -6.06 8.71
CA GLN A 70 -18.65 -5.23 9.19
C GLN A 70 -17.39 -6.06 9.48
N SER A 71 -17.55 -7.27 10.03
CA SER A 71 -16.42 -8.16 10.29
C SER A 71 -15.92 -8.81 9.01
N MET A 72 -14.59 -8.89 8.86
CA MET A 72 -13.93 -9.64 7.79
C MET A 72 -13.82 -11.15 8.10
N SER A 73 -14.20 -11.60 9.31
CA SER A 73 -14.02 -13.00 9.76
C SER A 73 -14.73 -14.03 8.87
N LEU A 74 -15.87 -13.66 8.28
CA LEU A 74 -16.68 -14.53 7.40
C LEU A 74 -16.58 -14.13 5.91
N ARG A 75 -15.54 -13.36 5.56
CA ARG A 75 -15.34 -12.78 4.24
C ARG A 75 -13.98 -13.23 3.66
N PRO A 76 -13.88 -14.48 3.18
CA PRO A 76 -12.59 -15.08 2.81
C PRO A 76 -11.89 -14.38 1.65
N LEU A 77 -12.64 -13.84 0.68
CA LEU A 77 -12.05 -13.10 -0.43
C LEU A 77 -11.49 -11.76 0.06
N SER A 78 -12.22 -11.08 0.93
CA SER A 78 -11.76 -9.85 1.55
C SER A 78 -10.52 -10.08 2.43
N GLN A 79 -10.47 -11.16 3.21
CA GLN A 79 -9.26 -11.53 3.99
C GLN A 79 -8.04 -11.74 3.09
N LEU A 80 -8.21 -12.45 1.97
CA LEU A 80 -7.13 -12.65 1.01
C LEU A 80 -6.62 -11.29 0.50
N LEU A 81 -7.51 -10.40 0.07
CA LEU A 81 -7.14 -9.06 -0.41
C LEU A 81 -6.46 -8.20 0.66
N PHE A 82 -6.88 -8.31 1.92
CA PHE A 82 -6.21 -7.63 3.03
C PHE A 82 -4.76 -8.10 3.20
N TRP A 83 -4.52 -9.41 3.14
CA TRP A 83 -3.17 -9.95 3.22
C TRP A 83 -2.34 -9.63 1.99
N THR A 84 -2.93 -9.61 0.80
CA THR A 84 -2.28 -9.11 -0.42
C THR A 84 -1.85 -7.65 -0.26
N LEU A 85 -2.74 -6.78 0.23
CA LEU A 85 -2.42 -5.36 0.47
C LEU A 85 -1.30 -5.19 1.50
N THR A 86 -1.31 -6.01 2.56
CA THR A 86 -0.26 -6.00 3.59
C THR A 86 1.09 -6.42 3.00
N ALA A 87 1.12 -7.50 2.20
CA ALA A 87 2.33 -7.94 1.53
C ALA A 87 2.84 -6.90 0.54
N ASP A 88 1.96 -6.28 -0.23
CA ASP A 88 2.29 -5.23 -1.20
C ASP A 88 2.87 -3.98 -0.51
N PHE A 89 2.32 -3.57 0.63
CA PHE A 89 2.88 -2.48 1.45
C PHE A 89 4.32 -2.77 1.92
N LEU A 90 4.59 -4.02 2.33
CA LEU A 90 5.94 -4.45 2.70
C LEU A 90 6.89 -4.43 1.49
N ILE A 91 6.42 -4.85 0.31
CA ILE A 91 7.18 -4.79 -0.95
C ILE A 91 7.49 -3.34 -1.31
N LEU A 92 6.51 -2.44 -1.28
CA LEU A 92 6.72 -1.00 -1.54
C LEU A 92 7.75 -0.40 -0.58
N THR A 93 7.69 -0.75 0.69
CA THR A 93 8.64 -0.31 1.71
C THR A 93 10.05 -0.83 1.41
N TRP A 94 10.18 -2.12 1.11
CA TRP A 94 11.46 -2.73 0.78
C TRP A 94 12.08 -2.15 -0.49
N ILE A 95 11.27 -1.99 -1.55
CA ILE A 95 11.70 -1.39 -2.81
C ILE A 95 12.18 0.05 -2.60
N GLY A 96 11.59 0.81 -1.68
CA GLY A 96 12.00 2.21 -1.45
C GLY A 96 13.45 2.35 -0.99
N GLY A 97 14.00 1.32 -0.34
CA GLY A 97 15.41 1.25 0.05
C GLY A 97 16.34 0.72 -1.04
N GLN A 98 15.83 0.26 -2.18
CA GLN A 98 16.61 -0.26 -3.30
C GLN A 98 17.02 0.85 -4.29
N PRO A 99 18.13 0.67 -5.02
CA PRO A 99 18.57 1.60 -6.06
C PRO A 99 17.53 1.72 -7.19
N VAL A 100 17.50 2.89 -7.84
CA VAL A 100 16.62 3.18 -8.98
C VAL A 100 17.22 2.59 -10.26
N GLN A 101 17.18 1.27 -10.37
CA GLN A 101 17.67 0.49 -11.52
C GLN A 101 16.75 -0.71 -11.77
N ASP A 102 16.83 -1.30 -12.96
CA ASP A 102 16.14 -2.56 -13.22
C ASP A 102 16.71 -3.68 -12.34
N PRO A 103 15.86 -4.58 -11.80
CA PRO A 103 14.41 -4.71 -12.04
C PRO A 103 13.52 -3.92 -11.05
N TYR A 104 14.10 -3.14 -10.13
CA TYR A 104 13.36 -2.52 -9.03
C TYR A 104 12.38 -1.43 -9.47
N ILE A 105 12.68 -0.74 -10.58
CA ILE A 105 11.77 0.24 -11.19
C ILE A 105 10.45 -0.45 -11.57
N LEU A 106 10.55 -1.58 -12.28
CA LEU A 106 9.39 -2.33 -12.73
C LEU A 106 8.60 -2.91 -11.55
N ILE A 107 9.28 -3.44 -10.53
CA ILE A 107 8.61 -3.95 -9.32
C ILE A 107 7.87 -2.81 -8.61
N GLY A 108 8.49 -1.63 -8.47
CA GLY A 108 7.84 -0.45 -7.87
C GLY A 108 6.59 -0.03 -8.63
N GLN A 109 6.62 -0.03 -9.96
CA GLN A 109 5.47 0.28 -10.81
C GLN A 109 4.34 -0.74 -10.67
N MET A 110 4.68 -2.04 -10.67
CA MET A 110 3.71 -3.11 -10.50
C MET A 110 3.07 -3.04 -9.10
N ALA A 111 3.88 -2.91 -8.05
CA ALA A 111 3.40 -2.81 -6.67
C ALA A 111 2.52 -1.57 -6.47
N SER A 112 2.94 -0.40 -6.96
CA SER A 112 2.14 0.83 -6.90
C SER A 112 0.78 0.66 -7.59
N SER A 113 0.75 -0.06 -8.71
CA SER A 113 -0.50 -0.36 -9.42
C SER A 113 -1.38 -1.31 -8.62
N VAL A 114 -0.81 -2.37 -8.05
CA VAL A 114 -1.50 -3.35 -7.20
C VAL A 114 -2.10 -2.66 -5.96
N TYR A 115 -1.37 -1.75 -5.33
CA TYR A 115 -1.84 -0.97 -4.17
C TYR A 115 -3.15 -0.24 -4.47
N PHE A 116 -3.16 0.65 -5.47
CA PHE A 116 -4.34 1.43 -5.82
C PHE A 116 -5.46 0.56 -6.38
N PHE A 117 -5.13 -0.43 -7.21
CA PHE A 117 -6.11 -1.34 -7.80
C PHE A 117 -6.82 -2.17 -6.74
N THR A 118 -6.09 -2.66 -5.74
CA THR A 118 -6.66 -3.45 -4.65
C THR A 118 -7.65 -2.62 -3.84
N ILE A 119 -7.25 -1.40 -3.45
CA ILE A 119 -8.10 -0.53 -2.61
C ILE A 119 -9.32 -0.03 -3.37
N LEU A 120 -9.13 0.53 -4.56
CA LEU A 120 -10.20 1.23 -5.30
C LEU A 120 -11.17 0.27 -6.01
N ILE A 121 -10.71 -0.92 -6.41
CA ILE A 121 -11.49 -1.81 -7.28
C ILE A 121 -11.75 -3.15 -6.61
N LEU A 122 -10.69 -3.87 -6.20
CA LEU A 122 -10.87 -5.25 -5.71
C LEU A 122 -11.63 -5.33 -4.40
N LEU A 123 -11.37 -4.44 -3.43
CA LEU A 123 -12.08 -4.44 -2.15
C LEU A 123 -13.60 -4.18 -2.29
N PRO A 124 -14.07 -3.13 -3.02
CA PRO A 124 -15.49 -2.95 -3.29
C PRO A 124 -16.12 -4.13 -4.04
N LEU A 125 -15.41 -4.71 -5.01
CA LEU A 125 -15.90 -5.85 -5.79
C LEU A 125 -16.00 -7.12 -4.94
N ALA A 126 -15.03 -7.38 -4.06
CA ALA A 126 -15.08 -8.51 -3.15
C ALA A 126 -16.28 -8.38 -2.19
N GLY A 127 -16.54 -7.18 -1.68
CA GLY A 127 -17.69 -6.93 -0.82
C GLY A 127 -19.03 -7.19 -1.52
N THR A 128 -19.18 -6.83 -2.80
CA THR A 128 -20.41 -7.11 -3.56
C THR A 128 -20.56 -8.60 -3.89
N ILE A 129 -19.49 -9.28 -4.30
CA ILE A 129 -19.49 -10.72 -4.56
C ILE A 129 -19.85 -11.50 -3.30
N GLU A 130 -19.21 -11.23 -2.17
CA GLU A 130 -19.48 -11.90 -0.90
C GLU A 130 -20.93 -11.66 -0.43
N ASN A 131 -21.46 -10.44 -0.61
CA ASN A 131 -22.88 -10.17 -0.34
C ASN A 131 -23.81 -11.04 -1.19
N MET A 132 -23.49 -11.26 -2.46
CA MET A 132 -24.30 -12.11 -3.35
C MET A 132 -24.25 -13.58 -2.92
N LEU A 133 -23.09 -14.06 -2.46
CA LEU A 133 -22.92 -15.43 -1.98
C LEU A 133 -23.65 -15.69 -0.65
N ILE A 134 -23.74 -14.69 0.23
CA ILE A 134 -24.41 -14.81 1.53
C ILE A 134 -25.94 -14.65 1.43
N LYS A 135 -26.44 -13.88 0.45
CA LYS A 135 -27.88 -13.57 0.31
C LYS A 135 -28.80 -14.81 0.30
N PRO A 136 -28.50 -15.92 -0.39
CA PRO A 136 -29.33 -17.13 -0.36
C PRO A 136 -29.37 -17.83 1.00
N LEU A 137 -28.32 -17.68 1.82
CA LEU A 137 -28.23 -18.28 3.16
C LEU A 137 -29.11 -17.56 4.18
N GLN A 138 -29.32 -16.25 3.99
CA GLN A 138 -30.19 -15.44 4.86
C GLN A 138 -31.68 -15.62 4.56
N TYR A 139 -32.03 -16.09 3.36
CA TYR A 139 -33.41 -16.19 2.88
C TYR A 139 -34.03 -17.58 2.97
N ARG A 140 -33.34 -18.59 3.54
CA ARG A 140 -34.01 -19.86 3.85
C ARG A 140 -35.06 -19.59 4.92
N PRO A 141 -36.38 -19.71 4.61
CA PRO A 141 -37.36 -19.75 5.66
C PRO A 141 -37.04 -20.98 6.50
N TYR A 142 -37.01 -20.83 7.82
CA TYR A 142 -37.18 -21.97 8.70
C TYR A 142 -38.43 -22.72 8.22
N GLY A 143 -38.27 -23.96 7.80
CA GLY A 143 -39.42 -24.78 7.49
C GLY A 143 -39.04 -26.23 7.27
N PRO A 144 -39.98 -27.14 7.56
CA PRO A 144 -40.85 -27.16 8.75
C PRO A 144 -40.08 -27.48 10.04
#